data_AF-A0A937WXV6-F1
#
_entry.id   AF-A0A937WXV6-F1
#
_cell.length_a   1.000
_cell.length_b   1.000
_cell.length_c   1.000
_cell.angle_alpha   90.00
_cell.angle_beta   90.00
_cell.angle_gamma   90.00
#
_symmetry.space_group_name_H-M   'P 1'
#
loop_
_entity.id
_entity.type
_entity.pdbx_description
1 polymer ?
#
loop_
_entity_poly.entity_id
_entity_poly.type
_entity_poly.pdbx_seq_one_letter_code
_entity_poly.pdbx_strand_id
1 'polypeptide(L)'
;YNPMQYEFLQPLQPIHEFITLSAAIMGLAQLVLVVNMIRSLRRGTPAGDNPWCAATLEWATVSPPPHGNFFAPLVVYRGPYRYSDPEQKTDFYPQHAPPSQEQKK
;
A
#
# COMPACT_ATOMS: atom_id res chain seq x y z
N TYR A 1 0.65 32.66 -27.55
CA TYR A 1 1.62 31.64 -27.99
C TYR A 1 0.89 30.68 -28.91
N ASN A 2 1.25 30.62 -30.21
CA ASN A 2 0.66 29.67 -31.16
C ASN A 2 1.74 28.65 -31.57
N PRO A 3 1.70 27.40 -31.08
CA PRO A 3 2.71 26.39 -31.42
C PRO A 3 2.65 25.97 -32.90
N MET A 4 1.55 26.23 -33.60
CA MET A 4 1.34 25.85 -35.01
C MET A 4 1.99 26.83 -36.01
N GLN A 5 2.61 27.91 -35.52
CA GLN A 5 3.39 28.83 -36.36
C GLN A 5 4.66 28.18 -36.94
N TYR A 6 5.14 27.09 -36.31
CA TYR A 6 6.32 26.35 -36.75
C TYR A 6 5.89 25.08 -37.49
N GLU A 7 6.20 25.01 -38.78
CA GLU A 7 5.78 23.91 -39.67
C GLU A 7 6.25 22.53 -39.15
N PHE A 8 7.47 22.46 -38.62
CA PHE A 8 8.03 21.22 -38.08
C PHE A 8 7.32 20.69 -36.83
N LEU A 9 6.53 21.52 -36.12
CA LEU A 9 5.77 21.12 -34.93
C LEU A 9 4.37 20.62 -35.25
N GLN A 10 3.83 20.93 -36.44
CA GLN A 10 2.46 20.58 -36.82
C GLN A 10 2.17 19.06 -36.74
N PRO A 11 3.10 18.16 -37.12
CA PRO A 11 2.86 16.71 -37.00
C PRO A 11 2.69 16.22 -35.55
N LEU A 12 3.09 17.01 -34.54
CA LEU A 12 2.94 16.65 -33.13
C LEU A 12 1.57 17.02 -32.54
N GLN A 13 0.74 17.76 -33.29
CA GLN A 13 -0.57 18.19 -32.79
C GLN A 13 -1.47 17.02 -32.33
N PRO A 14 -1.57 15.89 -33.06
CA PRO A 14 -2.40 14.76 -32.62
C PRO A 14 -1.91 14.13 -31.32
N ILE A 15 -0.60 14.07 -31.08
CA ILE A 15 -0.07 13.50 -29.83
C ILE A 15 -0.33 14.41 -28.63
N HIS A 16 -0.29 15.74 -28.80
CA HIS A 16 -0.67 16.68 -27.75
C HIS A 16 -2.17 16.59 -27.39
N GLU A 17 -3.03 16.41 -28.39
CA GLU A 17 -4.47 16.19 -28.18
C GLU A 17 -4.71 14.90 -27.41
N PHE A 18 -4.04 13.81 -27.80
CA PHE A 18 -4.09 12.54 -27.09
C PHE A 18 -3.62 12.67 -25.63
N ILE A 19 -2.47 13.29 -25.39
CA ILE A 19 -1.93 13.52 -24.04
C ILE A 19 -2.93 14.30 -23.18
N THR A 20 -3.56 15.33 -23.74
CA THR A 20 -4.55 16.14 -23.03
C THR A 20 -5.79 15.32 -22.65
N LEU A 21 -6.28 14.49 -23.59
CA LEU A 21 -7.38 13.57 -23.32
C LEU A 21 -7.01 12.55 -22.23
N SER A 22 -5.83 11.94 -22.32
CA SER A 22 -5.31 11.01 -21.31
C SER A 22 -5.19 11.68 -19.93
N ALA A 23 -4.69 12.91 -19.88
CA ALA A 23 -4.58 13.67 -18.63
C ALA A 23 -5.95 13.96 -18.02
N ALA A 24 -6.95 14.31 -18.83
CA ALA A 24 -8.32 14.51 -18.38
C ALA A 24 -8.94 13.22 -17.83
N ILE A 25 -8.77 12.09 -18.53
CA ILE A 25 -9.24 10.77 -18.08
C ILE A 25 -8.55 10.37 -16.77
N MET A 26 -7.24 10.56 -16.66
CA MET A 26 -6.47 10.28 -15.45
C MET A 26 -6.97 11.14 -14.28
N GLY A 27 -7.23 12.43 -14.52
CA GLY A 27 -7.82 13.33 -13.52
C GLY A 27 -9.19 12.86 -13.03
N LEU A 28 -10.05 12.40 -13.95
CA LEU A 28 -11.35 11.82 -13.59
C LEU A 28 -11.22 10.51 -12.82
N ALA A 29 -10.25 9.65 -13.17
CA ALA A 29 -9.98 8.41 -12.45
C ALA A 29 -9.56 8.67 -10.99
N GLN A 30 -8.84 9.77 -10.71
CA GLN A 30 -8.51 10.17 -9.34
C GLN A 30 -9.76 10.48 -8.50
N LEU A 31 -10.87 10.94 -9.10
CA LEU A 31 -12.11 11.17 -8.36
C LEU A 31 -12.67 9.87 -7.77
N VAL A 32 -12.47 8.73 -8.43
CA VAL A 32 -12.86 7.42 -7.88
C VAL A 32 -12.11 7.13 -6.57
N LEU A 33 -10.79 7.39 -6.53
CA LEU A 33 -9.98 7.24 -5.32
C LEU A 33 -10.44 8.19 -4.21
N VAL A 34 -10.68 9.47 -4.55
CA VAL A 34 -11.13 10.48 -3.57
C VAL A 34 -12.50 10.12 -2.98
N VAL A 35 -13.45 9.73 -3.83
CA VAL A 35 -14.79 9.29 -3.38
C VAL A 35 -14.67 8.06 -2.49
N ASN A 36 -13.86 7.07 -2.87
CA ASN A 36 -13.60 5.89 -2.06
C ASN A 36 -12.98 6.24 -0.70
N MET A 37 -11.97 7.11 -0.67
CA MET A 37 -11.32 7.58 0.55
C MET A 37 -12.31 8.28 1.49
N ILE A 38 -13.09 9.24 0.98
CA ILE A 38 -14.09 9.97 1.79
C ILE A 38 -15.16 9.00 2.32
N ARG A 39 -15.61 8.05 1.50
CA ARG A 39 -16.59 7.04 1.90
C ARG A 39 -16.04 6.14 3.00
N SER A 40 -14.80 5.65 2.87
CA SER A 40 -14.14 4.80 3.86
C SER A 40 -13.88 5.53 5.17
N LEU A 41 -13.47 6.80 5.13
CA LEU A 41 -13.28 7.60 6.35
C LEU A 41 -14.58 7.84 7.13
N ARG A 42 -15.71 8.00 6.43
CA ARG A 42 -17.00 8.31 7.07
C ARG A 42 -17.81 7.08 7.48
N ARG A 43 -17.69 5.97 6.75
CA ARG A 43 -18.56 4.79 6.89
C ARG A 43 -17.83 3.45 6.74
N GLY A 44 -16.50 3.45 6.70
CA GLY A 44 -15.71 2.23 6.62
C GLY A 44 -15.76 1.44 7.93
N THR A 45 -15.66 0.11 7.83
CA THR A 45 -15.45 -0.75 8.99
C THR A 45 -14.05 -0.50 9.56
N PRO A 46 -13.88 -0.43 10.89
CA PRO A 46 -12.56 -0.35 11.50
C PRO A 46 -11.67 -1.50 11.02
N ALA A 47 -10.43 -1.18 10.68
CA ALA A 47 -9.44 -2.19 10.33
C ALA A 47 -9.00 -2.94 11.59
N GLY A 48 -8.75 -4.25 11.48
CA GLY A 48 -8.02 -4.98 12.50
C GLY A 48 -6.53 -4.58 12.52
N ASP A 49 -5.78 -5.16 13.45
CA ASP A 49 -4.36 -4.86 13.65
C ASP A 49 -3.50 -5.19 12.41
N ASN A 50 -3.78 -6.34 11.78
CA ASN A 50 -3.08 -6.81 10.58
C ASN A 50 -4.07 -7.39 9.55
N PRO A 51 -4.78 -6.55 8.79
CA PRO A 51 -5.78 -7.00 7.82
C PRO A 51 -5.16 -7.68 6.58
N TRP A 52 -3.84 -7.53 6.37
CA TRP A 52 -3.14 -8.01 5.19
C TRP A 52 -2.27 -9.24 5.44
N CYS A 53 -2.26 -9.78 6.67
CA CYS A 53 -1.40 -10.89 7.03
C CYS A 53 0.08 -10.61 6.71
N ALA A 54 0.54 -9.38 6.95
CA ALA A 54 1.93 -8.99 6.70
C ALA A 54 2.84 -9.39 7.86
N ALA A 55 4.10 -9.71 7.56
CA ALA A 55 5.04 -10.26 8.54
C ALA A 55 5.85 -9.19 9.29
N THR A 56 5.82 -7.94 8.83
CA THR A 56 6.67 -6.83 9.30
C THR A 56 6.18 -6.19 10.61
N LEU A 57 7.05 -5.41 11.28
CA LEU A 57 6.77 -4.86 12.61
C LEU A 57 5.69 -3.79 12.65
N GLU A 58 5.43 -3.07 11.55
CA GLU A 58 4.34 -2.09 11.51
C GLU A 58 2.96 -2.74 11.70
N TRP A 59 2.86 -4.05 11.49
CA TRP A 59 1.64 -4.85 11.72
C TRP A 59 1.63 -5.57 13.07
N ALA A 60 2.54 -5.19 13.97
CA ALA A 60 2.60 -5.67 15.35
C ALA A 60 1.91 -4.72 16.34
N THR A 61 1.12 -3.77 15.83
CA THR A 61 0.40 -2.76 16.63
C THR A 61 -1.06 -2.68 16.21
N VAL A 62 -1.87 -2.02 17.04
CA VAL A 62 -3.29 -1.80 16.75
C VAL A 62 -3.48 -0.75 15.67
N SER A 63 -4.62 -0.77 14.98
CA SER A 63 -4.99 0.23 13.97
C SER A 63 -6.13 1.13 14.49
N PRO A 64 -5.88 2.43 14.80
CA PRO A 64 -4.65 3.20 14.60
C PRO A 64 -3.58 2.98 15.70
N PRO A 65 -2.28 3.13 15.39
CA PRO A 65 -1.22 2.95 16.38
C PRO A 65 -1.31 3.93 17.55
N PRO A 66 -0.95 3.53 18.78
CA PRO A 66 -0.87 4.43 19.92
C PRO A 66 0.27 5.45 19.75
N HIS A 67 0.26 6.49 20.58
CA HIS A 67 1.39 7.40 20.69
C HIS A 67 2.64 6.62 21.15
N GLY A 68 3.74 6.71 20.40
CA GLY A 68 4.92 5.86 20.59
C GLY A 68 4.92 4.55 19.78
N ASN A 69 3.96 4.38 18.87
CA ASN A 69 3.80 3.27 17.90
C ASN A 69 3.46 1.89 18.51
N PHE A 70 4.02 1.52 19.66
CA PHE A 70 3.84 0.20 20.28
C PHE A 70 3.54 0.32 21.79
N PHE A 71 2.71 -0.59 22.33
CA PHE A 71 2.40 -0.63 23.77
C PHE A 71 3.57 -1.15 24.62
N ALA A 72 4.43 -1.99 24.04
CA ALA A 72 5.58 -2.58 24.70
C ALA A 72 6.74 -2.76 23.70
N PRO A 73 8.00 -2.85 24.18
CA PRO A 73 9.13 -3.20 23.32
C PRO A 73 8.91 -4.55 22.64
N LEU A 74 9.11 -4.58 21.31
CA LEU A 74 9.01 -5.79 20.51
C LEU A 74 10.37 -6.48 20.40
N VAL A 75 10.36 -7.82 20.43
CA VAL A 75 11.54 -8.64 20.14
C VAL A 75 11.44 -9.14 18.71
N VAL A 76 12.53 -9.01 17.96
CA VAL A 76 12.61 -9.47 16.56
C VAL A 76 13.29 -10.83 16.52
N TYR A 77 12.57 -11.85 16.08
CA TYR A 77 13.10 -13.21 15.96
C TYR A 77 13.57 -13.57 14.54
N ARG A 78 13.07 -12.86 13.53
CA ARG A 78 13.30 -13.18 12.11
C ARG A 78 13.20 -11.97 11.19
N GLY A 79 13.58 -12.18 9.93
CA GLY A 79 13.48 -11.17 8.86
C GLY A 79 12.04 -10.89 8.40
N PRO A 80 11.82 -9.77 7.68
CA PRO A 80 10.50 -9.26 7.30
C PRO A 80 9.77 -10.02 6.19
N TYR A 81 10.44 -10.96 5.52
CA TYR A 81 9.93 -11.65 4.32
C TYR A 81 9.58 -13.13 4.56
N ARG A 82 9.19 -13.48 5.79
CA ARG A 82 8.83 -14.86 6.14
C ARG A 82 7.37 -15.13 5.77
N TYR A 83 7.19 -15.46 4.49
CA TYR A 83 5.94 -15.90 3.90
C TYR A 83 6.09 -17.32 3.35
N SER A 84 5.00 -18.07 3.34
CA SER A 84 4.90 -19.44 2.80
C SER A 84 6.00 -20.39 3.29
N ASP A 85 6.36 -20.28 4.58
CA ASP A 85 7.39 -21.13 5.19
C ASP A 85 6.86 -22.57 5.34
N PRO A 86 7.52 -23.61 4.79
CA PRO A 86 7.03 -24.99 4.86
C PRO A 86 6.85 -25.51 6.29
N GLU A 87 7.56 -24.94 7.26
CA GLU A 87 7.49 -25.32 8.67
C GLU A 87 6.33 -24.63 9.42
N GLN A 88 5.67 -23.66 8.79
CA GLN A 88 4.58 -22.89 9.39
C GLN A 88 3.23 -23.27 8.79
N LYS A 89 2.21 -23.35 9.65
CA LYS A 89 0.84 -23.62 9.22
C LYS A 89 0.20 -22.40 8.54
N THR A 90 0.64 -21.18 8.90
CA THR A 90 0.14 -19.92 8.35
C THR A 90 1.03 -19.44 7.22
N ASP A 91 0.41 -18.80 6.22
CA ASP A 91 1.12 -18.28 5.05
C ASP A 91 2.05 -17.09 5.37
N PHE A 92 1.89 -16.48 6.55
CA PHE A 92 2.78 -15.44 7.03
C PHE A 92 3.27 -15.77 8.44
N TYR A 93 4.52 -15.43 8.70
CA TYR A 93 5.13 -15.59 10.03
C TYR A 93 5.67 -14.27 10.55
N PRO A 94 4.92 -13.56 11.43
CA PRO A 94 5.29 -12.23 11.91
C PRO A 94 6.66 -12.18 12.59
N GLN A 95 7.42 -11.10 12.42
CA GLN A 95 8.76 -10.93 13.00
C GLN A 95 8.80 -11.02 14.53
N HIS A 96 7.70 -10.61 15.18
CA HIS A 96 7.56 -10.54 16.64
C HIS A 96 6.97 -11.82 17.26
N ALA A 97 6.55 -12.80 16.45
CA ALA A 97 6.02 -14.06 16.97
C ALA A 97 7.17 -14.92 17.53
N PRO A 98 7.04 -15.55 18.70
CA PRO A 98 8.08 -16.42 19.22
C PRO A 98 8.31 -17.63 18.30
N PRO A 99 9.54 -18.18 18.25
CA PRO A 99 9.83 -19.42 17.52
C PRO A 99 8.96 -20.57 18.05
N SER A 100 8.45 -21.42 17.15
CA SER A 100 7.75 -22.64 17.55
C SER A 100 8.72 -23.55 18.33
N GLN A 101 8.23 -24.22 19.36
CA GLN A 101 9.07 -25.03 20.27
C GLN A 101 9.79 -26.19 19.56
N GLU A 102 9.38 -26.55 18.34
CA GLU A 102 9.98 -27.61 17.52
C GLU A 102 11.32 -27.22 16.89
N GLN A 103 11.63 -25.92 16.75
CA GLN A 103 12.86 -25.44 16.13
C GLN A 103 14.08 -25.43 17.09
N LYS A 104 13.93 -25.93 18.32
CA LYS A 104 14.98 -25.95 19.36
C LYS A 104 15.90 -27.19 19.32
N LYS A 105 16.07 -27.82 18.15
CA LYS A 105 16.97 -28.96 17.98
C LYS A 105 18.37 -28.55 17.55
#